data_AF-A0A7V9HNZ2-F1
#
_entry.id   AF-A0A7V9HNZ2-F1
#
_cell.length_a   1.000
_cell.length_b   1.000
_cell.length_c   1.000
_cell.angle_alpha   90.00
_cell.angle_beta   90.00
_cell.angle_gamma   90.00
#
_symmetry.space_group_name_H-M   'P 1'
#
loop_
_entity.id
_entity.type
_entity.pdbx_description
1 polymer ?
#
loop_
_entity_poly.entity_id
_entity_poly.type
_entity_poly.pdbx_seq_one_letter_code
_entity_poly.pdbx_strand_id
1 'polypeptide(L)'
;MRVRDFRQSYEHDEALWQTPVARAWLAALLVALVAFPFAANGYLVSLACMLGIHGIAAAGLNVMTGYTGLISLGHAAFMGVGCYSAAYAAQRGVPFFLAIPFAGAVAAVLGLVVGVPSLRIKG
;
A
#
# COMPACT_ATOMS: atom_id res chain seq x y z
N MET A 1 14.16 8.87 41.23
CA MET A 1 13.00 8.39 40.44
C MET A 1 12.07 9.57 40.17
N ARG A 2 12.07 10.12 38.94
CA ARG A 2 11.09 11.11 38.47
C ARG A 2 10.30 10.44 37.34
N VAL A 3 9.13 9.91 37.66
CA VAL A 3 8.17 9.44 36.66
C VAL A 3 7.45 10.68 36.16
N ARG A 4 7.73 11.07 34.92
CA ARG A 4 7.35 12.37 34.37
C ARG A 4 6.47 12.27 33.13
N ASP A 5 5.74 11.17 32.97
CA ASP A 5 4.71 11.05 31.94
C ASP A 5 3.53 10.22 32.47
N PHE A 6 2.54 10.90 33.03
CA PHE A 6 1.20 10.35 33.24
C PHE A 6 0.33 10.75 32.04
N ARG A 7 0.04 9.79 31.16
CA ARG A 7 -0.79 9.96 29.96
C ARG A 7 -2.26 9.83 30.35
N GLN A 8 -3.00 10.93 30.36
CA GLN A 8 -4.38 10.99 30.86
C GLN A 8 -5.48 11.16 29.78
N SER A 9 -5.17 11.04 28.48
CA SER A 9 -6.21 11.21 27.44
C SER A 9 -6.00 10.27 26.24
N TYR A 10 -7.03 9.48 25.93
CA TYR A 10 -7.08 8.52 24.82
C TYR A 10 -6.90 9.15 23.43
N GLU A 11 -7.34 10.41 23.25
CA GLU A 11 -7.14 11.15 21.98
C GLU A 11 -5.66 11.45 21.68
N HIS A 12 -4.81 11.44 22.71
CA HIS A 12 -3.36 11.60 22.55
C HIS A 12 -2.63 10.28 22.30
N ASP A 13 -3.31 9.13 22.25
CA ASP A 13 -2.74 7.82 21.87
C ASP A 13 -3.03 7.47 20.40
N GLU A 14 -4.07 8.06 19.80
CA GLU A 14 -4.44 7.84 18.39
C GLU A 14 -3.67 8.71 17.38
N ALA A 15 -2.84 9.65 17.84
CA ALA A 15 -2.00 10.43 16.94
C ALA A 15 -0.91 9.53 16.34
N LEU A 16 -1.06 9.11 15.08
CA LEU A 16 -0.05 8.39 14.28
C LEU A 16 1.35 9.03 14.29
N TRP A 17 1.48 10.31 14.67
CA TRP A 17 2.66 11.17 14.55
C TRP A 17 3.11 11.78 15.88
N GLN A 18 3.46 10.96 16.88
CA GLN A 18 3.78 11.50 18.22
C GLN A 18 5.20 12.00 18.40
N THR A 19 6.17 11.54 17.61
CA THR A 19 7.56 11.96 17.76
C THR A 19 8.06 12.72 16.53
N PRO A 20 8.69 13.89 16.68
CA PRO A 20 9.37 14.57 15.56
C PRO A 20 10.46 13.67 14.95
N VAL A 21 10.95 12.71 15.73
CA VAL A 21 11.88 11.65 15.32
C VAL A 21 11.23 10.68 14.33
N ALA A 22 10.04 10.13 14.59
CA ALA A 22 9.34 9.27 13.63
C ALA A 22 9.03 10.00 12.32
N ARG A 23 8.67 11.29 12.39
CA ARG A 23 8.42 12.13 11.21
C ARG A 23 9.70 12.40 10.42
N ALA A 24 10.83 12.62 11.11
CA ALA A 24 12.14 12.78 10.48
C ALA A 24 12.64 11.47 9.84
N TRP A 25 12.42 10.32 10.47
CA TRP A 25 12.76 9.01 9.92
C TRP A 25 11.88 8.63 8.72
N LEU A 26 10.58 8.92 8.77
CA LEU A 26 9.68 8.76 7.63
C LEU A 26 10.09 9.66 6.46
N ALA A 27 10.41 10.92 6.73
CA ALA A 27 10.90 11.86 5.72
C ALA A 27 12.26 11.42 5.14
N ALA A 28 13.19 10.97 5.97
CA ALA A 28 14.48 10.44 5.54
C ALA A 28 14.32 9.18 4.69
N LEU A 29 13.40 8.29 5.04
CA LEU A 29 13.06 7.10 4.27
C LEU A 29 12.44 7.48 2.91
N LEU A 30 11.57 8.49 2.88
CA LEU A 30 10.98 9.03 1.65
C LEU A 30 12.04 9.64 0.73
N VAL A 31 12.95 10.45 1.29
CA VAL A 31 14.07 11.06 0.55
C VAL A 31 15.05 9.99 0.05
N ALA A 32 15.38 8.99 0.87
CA ALA A 32 16.21 7.87 0.46
C ALA A 32 15.57 7.09 -0.70
N LEU A 33 14.24 6.86 -0.64
CA LEU A 33 13.50 6.16 -1.69
C LEU A 33 13.47 6.95 -3.02
N VAL A 34 13.39 8.28 -2.95
CA VAL A 34 13.43 9.18 -4.13
C VAL A 34 14.84 9.33 -4.70
N ALA A 35 15.86 9.32 -3.84
CA ALA A 35 17.26 9.41 -4.27
C ALA A 35 17.82 8.08 -4.82
N PHE A 36 17.28 6.94 -4.36
CA PHE A 36 17.68 5.60 -4.79
C PHE A 36 17.66 5.36 -6.31
N PRO A 37 16.62 5.74 -7.07
CA PRO A 37 16.60 5.54 -8.52
C PRO A 37 17.64 6.35 -9.29
N PHE A 38 18.24 7.40 -8.71
CA PHE A 38 19.26 8.22 -9.38
C PHE A 38 20.69 7.69 -9.21
N ALA A 39 20.92 6.83 -8.21
CA ALA A 39 22.24 6.25 -7.93
C ALA A 39 22.36 4.75 -8.29
N ALA A 40 21.25 4.08 -8.56
CA ALA A 40 21.18 2.62 -8.65
C ALA A 40 21.02 2.10 -10.10
N ASN A 41 21.71 1.00 -10.42
CA ASN A 41 21.62 0.28 -11.68
C ASN A 41 20.18 -0.22 -11.94
N GLY A 42 19.73 -0.31 -13.19
CA GLY A 42 18.32 -0.64 -13.54
C GLY A 42 17.79 -1.93 -12.90
N TYR A 43 18.67 -2.90 -12.61
CA TYR A 43 18.33 -4.09 -11.83
C TYR A 43 17.88 -3.79 -10.39
N LEU A 44 18.61 -2.93 -9.69
CA LEU A 44 18.30 -2.54 -8.31
C LEU A 44 16.99 -1.74 -8.24
N VAL A 45 16.72 -0.90 -9.25
CA VAL A 45 15.45 -0.17 -9.35
C VAL A 45 14.28 -1.14 -9.53
N SER A 46 14.42 -2.14 -10.42
CA SER A 46 13.37 -3.14 -10.61
C SER A 46 13.15 -4.01 -9.37
N LEU A 47 14.22 -4.39 -8.68
CA LEU A 47 14.13 -5.13 -7.42
C LEU A 47 13.45 -4.30 -6.32
N ALA A 48 13.81 -3.02 -6.19
CA ALA A 48 13.18 -2.11 -5.24
C ALA A 48 11.68 -1.91 -5.54
N CYS A 49 11.30 -1.76 -6.81
CA CYS A 49 9.89 -1.73 -7.21
C CYS A 49 9.16 -3.00 -6.80
N MET A 50 9.77 -4.18 -7.03
CA MET A 50 9.15 -5.46 -6.66
C MET A 50 8.99 -5.60 -5.15
N LEU A 51 10.00 -5.21 -4.37
CA LEU A 51 9.92 -5.17 -2.90
C LEU A 51 8.84 -4.19 -2.42
N GLY A 52 8.75 -2.99 -3.01
CA GLY A 52 7.74 -2.00 -2.67
C GLY A 52 6.32 -2.49 -2.95
N ILE A 53 6.10 -3.10 -4.13
CA ILE A 53 4.81 -3.70 -4.50
C ILE A 53 4.40 -4.79 -3.51
N HIS A 54 5.31 -5.70 -3.15
CA HIS A 54 5.03 -6.75 -2.16
C HIS A 54 4.85 -6.18 -0.74
N GLY A 55 5.58 -5.13 -0.38
CA GLY A 55 5.44 -4.44 0.90
C GLY A 55 4.07 -3.78 1.06
N ILE A 56 3.59 -3.09 0.02
CA ILE A 56 2.24 -2.50 0.00
C ILE A 56 1.18 -3.59 0.07
N ALA A 57 1.35 -4.69 -0.68
CA ALA A 57 0.44 -5.83 -0.64
C ALA A 57 0.38 -6.48 0.76
N ALA A 58 1.54 -6.74 1.37
CA ALA A 58 1.63 -7.30 2.72
C ALA A 58 1.00 -6.37 3.76
N ALA A 59 1.23 -5.05 3.66
CA ALA A 59 0.59 -4.07 4.54
C ALA A 59 -0.94 -4.06 4.36
N GLY A 60 -1.44 -4.05 3.12
CA GLY A 60 -2.88 -4.11 2.84
C GLY A 60 -3.52 -5.41 3.32
N LEU A 61 -2.83 -6.54 3.14
CA LEU A 61 -3.26 -7.83 3.67
C LEU A 61 -3.29 -7.82 5.20
N ASN A 62 -2.23 -7.32 5.84
CA ASN A 62 -2.14 -7.18 7.30
C ASN A 62 -3.26 -6.31 7.87
N VAL A 63 -3.72 -5.29 7.12
CA VAL A 63 -4.86 -4.49 7.55
C VAL A 63 -6.14 -5.33 7.57
N MET A 64 -6.39 -6.12 6.52
CA MET A 64 -7.56 -7.02 6.44
C MET A 64 -7.49 -8.17 7.45
N THR A 65 -6.37 -8.88 7.52
CA THR A 65 -6.24 -10.06 8.39
C THR A 65 -6.01 -9.66 9.84
N GLY A 66 -5.22 -8.62 10.09
CA GLY A 66 -4.83 -8.19 11.43
C GLY A 66 -5.91 -7.41 12.16
N TYR A 67 -6.55 -6.41 11.52
CA TYR A 67 -7.55 -5.57 12.21
C TYR A 67 -8.97 -6.11 12.09
N THR A 68 -9.36 -6.66 10.94
CA THR A 68 -10.72 -7.19 10.74
C THR A 68 -10.84 -8.70 10.99
N GLY A 69 -9.72 -9.43 11.16
CA GLY A 69 -9.74 -10.89 11.38
C GLY A 69 -10.24 -11.70 10.18
N LEU A 70 -10.40 -11.08 9.01
CA LEU A 70 -10.93 -11.71 7.81
C LEU A 70 -9.79 -12.32 6.98
N ILE A 71 -9.92 -13.59 6.62
CA ILE A 71 -8.97 -14.26 5.71
C ILE A 71 -9.25 -13.79 4.28
N SER A 72 -8.31 -13.05 3.69
CA SER A 72 -8.45 -12.56 2.32
C SER A 72 -7.99 -13.60 1.30
N LEU A 73 -8.93 -14.41 0.79
CA LEU A 73 -8.67 -15.43 -0.24
C LEU A 73 -8.40 -14.85 -1.64
N GLY A 74 -8.83 -13.62 -1.90
CA GLY A 74 -8.75 -12.98 -3.23
C GLY A 74 -7.66 -11.91 -3.37
N HIS A 75 -6.90 -11.60 -2.32
CA HIS A 75 -5.97 -10.46 -2.30
C HIS A 75 -4.98 -10.47 -3.48
N ALA A 76 -4.34 -11.63 -3.72
CA ALA A 76 -3.36 -11.79 -4.80
C ALA A 76 -4.00 -11.65 -6.20
N ALA A 77 -5.26 -12.06 -6.38
CA ALA A 77 -5.96 -11.92 -7.66
C ALA A 77 -6.24 -10.45 -7.99
N PHE A 78 -6.72 -9.66 -7.01
CA PHE A 78 -6.95 -8.22 -7.20
C PHE A 78 -5.65 -7.45 -7.42
N MET A 79 -4.60 -7.79 -6.68
CA MET A 79 -3.26 -7.24 -6.88
C MET A 79 -2.75 -7.52 -8.30
N GLY A 80 -2.86 -8.77 -8.77
CA GLY A 80 -2.41 -9.17 -10.11
C GLY A 80 -3.13 -8.40 -11.23
N VAL A 81 -4.44 -8.19 -11.11
CA VAL A 81 -5.23 -7.44 -12.10
C VAL A 81 -4.81 -5.96 -12.15
N GLY A 82 -4.55 -5.34 -11.00
CA GLY A 82 -4.02 -3.99 -10.92
C GLY A 82 -2.64 -3.85 -11.56
N CYS A 83 -1.71 -4.75 -11.20
CA CYS A 83 -0.35 -4.74 -11.76
C CYS A 83 -0.35 -4.97 -13.29
N TYR A 84 -1.16 -5.92 -13.78
CA TYR A 84 -1.24 -6.22 -15.21
C TYR A 84 -1.84 -5.05 -16.01
N SER A 85 -2.91 -4.43 -15.50
CA SER A 85 -3.51 -3.25 -16.15
C SER A 85 -2.57 -2.05 -16.16
N ALA A 86 -1.78 -1.83 -15.10
CA ALA A 86 -0.73 -0.82 -15.06
C ALA A 86 0.38 -1.11 -16.09
N ALA A 87 0.86 -2.36 -16.17
CA ALA A 87 1.88 -2.77 -17.15
C ALA A 87 1.39 -2.61 -18.60
N TYR A 88 0.12 -2.92 -18.85
CA TYR A 88 -0.51 -2.75 -20.16
C TYR A 88 -0.64 -1.27 -20.56
N ALA A 89 -1.01 -0.39 -19.62
CA ALA A 89 -1.05 1.06 -19.86
C ALA A 89 0.36 1.63 -20.11
N ALA A 90 1.37 1.17 -19.38
CA ALA A 90 2.76 1.57 -19.58
C ALA A 90 3.30 1.16 -20.96
N GLN A 91 2.98 -0.04 -21.45
CA GLN A 91 3.36 -0.49 -22.80
C GLN A 91 2.72 0.36 -23.93
N ARG A 92 1.56 0.97 -23.65
CA ARG A 92 0.85 1.87 -24.59
C ARG A 92 1.36 3.31 -24.56
N GLY A 93 2.40 3.61 -23.78
CA GLY A 93 2.96 4.96 -23.67
C GLY A 93 2.09 5.92 -22.85
N VAL A 94 1.13 5.40 -22.08
CA VAL A 94 0.32 6.23 -21.18
C VAL A 94 1.23 6.76 -20.06
N PRO A 95 1.18 8.06 -19.72
CA PRO A 95 1.98 8.60 -18.63
C PRO A 95 1.68 7.88 -17.32
N PHE A 96 2.72 7.62 -16.52
CA PHE A 96 2.64 6.87 -15.27
C PHE A 96 1.54 7.38 -14.33
N PHE A 97 1.37 8.70 -14.25
CA PHE A 97 0.33 9.34 -13.44
C PHE A 97 -1.10 8.98 -13.86
N LEU A 98 -1.32 8.65 -15.13
CA LEU A 98 -2.63 8.25 -15.65
C LEU A 98 -2.80 6.72 -15.65
N ALA A 99 -1.70 5.97 -15.69
CA ALA A 99 -1.71 4.52 -15.54
C ALA A 99 -2.17 4.08 -14.14
N ILE A 100 -1.82 4.82 -13.09
CA ILE A 100 -2.25 4.53 -11.70
C ILE A 100 -3.78 4.56 -11.54
N PRO A 101 -4.49 5.66 -11.86
CA PRO A 101 -5.95 5.71 -11.71
C PRO A 101 -6.65 4.74 -12.66
N PHE A 102 -6.08 4.50 -13.86
CA PHE A 102 -6.62 3.52 -14.80
C PHE A 102 -6.54 2.10 -14.23
N ALA A 103 -5.39 1.69 -13.72
CA ALA A 103 -5.21 0.38 -13.08
C ALA A 103 -6.11 0.21 -11.85
N GLY A 104 -6.24 1.27 -11.05
CA GLY A 104 -7.16 1.31 -9.91
C GLY A 104 -8.62 1.16 -10.34
N ALA A 105 -9.04 1.84 -11.41
CA ALA A 105 -10.41 1.74 -11.94
C ALA A 105 -10.70 0.32 -12.47
N VAL A 106 -9.77 -0.29 -13.21
CA VAL A 106 -9.92 -1.66 -13.70
C VAL A 106 -10.01 -2.65 -12.54
N ALA A 107 -9.15 -2.51 -11.53
CA ALA A 107 -9.21 -3.34 -10.33
C ALA A 107 -10.52 -3.14 -9.56
N ALA A 108 -11.03 -1.92 -9.46
CA ALA A 108 -12.30 -1.61 -8.80
C ALA A 108 -13.50 -2.22 -9.54
N VAL A 109 -13.53 -2.14 -10.88
CA VAL A 109 -14.57 -2.77 -11.69
C VAL A 109 -14.57 -4.29 -11.50
N LEU A 110 -13.40 -4.91 -11.53
CA LEU A 110 -13.30 -6.35 -11.27
C LEU A 110 -13.73 -6.69 -9.82
N GLY A 111 -13.32 -5.86 -8.86
CA GLY A 111 -13.75 -5.94 -7.46
C GLY A 111 -15.25 -5.86 -7.30
N LEU A 112 -15.93 -5.00 -8.05
CA LEU A 112 -17.39 -4.92 -8.06
C LEU A 112 -18.02 -6.18 -8.65
N VAL A 113 -17.53 -6.66 -9.78
CA VAL A 113 -18.03 -7.89 -10.43
C VAL A 113 -17.91 -9.10 -9.49
N VAL A 114 -16.80 -9.21 -8.75
CA VAL A 114 -16.57 -10.29 -7.78
C VAL A 114 -17.23 -10.03 -6.42
N GLY A 115 -17.44 -8.77 -6.04
CA GLY A 115 -18.08 -8.38 -4.79
C GLY A 115 -19.60 -8.57 -4.82
N VAL A 116 -20.25 -8.36 -5.96
CA VAL A 116 -21.70 -8.57 -6.14
C VAL A 116 -22.14 -10.01 -5.77
N PRO A 117 -21.49 -11.09 -6.23
CA PRO A 117 -21.84 -12.44 -5.78
C PRO A 117 -21.48 -12.66 -4.30
N SER A 118 -20.40 -12.06 -3.80
CA SER A 118 -20.03 -12.15 -2.37
C SER A 118 -21.10 -11.57 -1.44
N LEU A 119 -21.84 -10.54 -1.89
CA LEU A 119 -22.96 -9.96 -1.13
C LEU A 119 -24.25 -10.80 -1.20
N ARG A 120 -24.37 -11.69 -2.19
CA ARG A 120 -25.55 -12.55 -2.38
C ARG A 120 -25.47 -13.86 -1.60
N ILE A 121 -24.27 -14.28 -1.20
CA ILE A 121 -24.09 -15.44 -0.32
C ILE A 121 -24.31 -14.96 1.12
N LYS A 122 -25.57 -14.89 1.53
CA LYS A 122 -25.95 -14.91 2.95
C LYS A 122 -25.98 -16.38 3.39
N GLY A 123 -24.97 -16.77 4.16
CA GLY A 123 -25.12 -17.79 5.19
C GLY A 123 -25.76 -17.17 6.42
#